data_AF-A0A0R1E425-F1
#
_entry.id   AF-A0A0R1E425-F1
#
_cell.length_a   1.000
_cell.length_b   1.000
_cell.length_c   1.000
_cell.angle_alpha   90.00
_cell.angle_beta   90.00
_cell.angle_gamma   90.00
#
_symmetry.space_group_name_H-M   'P 1'
#
loop_
_entity.id
_entity.type
_entity.pdbx_description
1 polymer ?
#
loop_
_entity_poly.entity_id
_entity_poly.type
_entity_poly.pdbx_seq_one_letter_code
_entity_poly.pdbx_strand_id
1 'polypeptide(L)'
;MMARALQECPNAGELWAEAIFMETKPQRKTKSVDALKKCEHDPHVLLAVSKLFWSEHKFSKCRDWFNRTVKIDPDLGDAWAYFYKFELLHGTEQQQQEVIDRCISAEPTHGESWCRVSKNIQNWQFKTPEVLRAVVRELSIPI
;
A
#
# COMPACT_ATOMS: atom_id res chain seq x y z
N MET A 1 -9.20 -11.93 19.13
CA MET A 1 -10.24 -11.19 18.38
C MET A 1 -10.04 -11.31 16.87
N MET A 2 -8.83 -11.11 16.34
CA MET A 2 -8.58 -11.19 14.89
C MET A 2 -8.91 -12.54 14.22
N ALA A 3 -8.59 -13.66 14.89
CA ALA A 3 -8.86 -15.00 14.34
C ALA A 3 -10.35 -15.27 14.09
N ARG A 4 -11.24 -14.71 14.92
CA ARG A 4 -12.69 -14.86 14.76
C ARG A 4 -13.22 -14.01 13.61
N ALA A 5 -12.68 -12.79 13.44
CA ALA A 5 -13.03 -11.91 12.32
C ALA A 5 -12.65 -12.54 10.97
N LEU A 6 -11.50 -13.22 10.88
CA LEU A 6 -11.08 -13.94 9.67
C LEU A 6 -11.91 -15.22 9.41
N GLN A 7 -12.50 -15.83 10.44
CA GLN A 7 -13.41 -16.96 10.28
C GLN A 7 -14.77 -16.51 9.75
N GLU A 8 -15.29 -15.39 10.24
CA GLU A 8 -16.57 -14.83 9.83
C GLU A 8 -16.49 -14.15 8.45
N CYS A 9 -15.37 -13.48 8.15
CA CYS A 9 -15.13 -12.75 6.89
C CYS A 9 -13.80 -13.15 6.22
N PRO A 10 -13.70 -14.34 5.60
CA PRO A 10 -12.44 -14.84 5.04
C PRO A 10 -11.95 -14.10 3.79
N ASN A 11 -12.82 -13.33 3.14
CA ASN A 11 -12.52 -12.62 1.88
C ASN A 11 -12.18 -11.13 2.08
N ALA A 12 -12.17 -10.64 3.32
CA ALA A 12 -11.89 -9.23 3.61
C ALA A 12 -10.37 -8.99 3.63
N GLY A 13 -9.83 -8.40 2.57
CA GLY A 13 -8.39 -8.20 2.44
C GLY A 13 -7.80 -7.18 3.42
N GLU A 14 -8.58 -6.19 3.85
CA GLU A 14 -8.19 -5.25 4.90
C GLU A 14 -7.89 -5.99 6.23
N LEU A 15 -8.75 -6.95 6.60
CA LEU A 15 -8.51 -7.78 7.78
C LEU A 15 -7.25 -8.64 7.59
N TRP A 16 -7.05 -9.23 6.43
CA TRP A 16 -5.84 -9.99 6.17
C TRP A 16 -4.56 -9.13 6.23
N ALA A 17 -4.61 -7.90 5.72
CA ALA A 17 -3.50 -6.96 5.78
C ALA A 17 -3.11 -6.67 7.23
N GLU A 18 -4.08 -6.35 8.10
CA GLU A 18 -3.84 -6.11 9.52
C GLU A 18 -3.37 -7.39 10.25
N ALA A 19 -3.93 -8.54 9.88
CA ALA A 19 -3.52 -9.82 10.47
C ALA A 19 -2.05 -10.14 10.18
N ILE A 20 -1.52 -9.78 9.00
CA ILE A 20 -0.11 -9.98 8.67
C ILE A 20 0.80 -9.17 9.60
N PHE A 21 0.44 -7.92 9.94
CA PHE A 21 1.27 -7.08 10.81
C PHE A 21 1.14 -7.40 12.30
N MET A 22 -0.01 -7.94 12.72
CA MET A 22 -0.23 -8.44 14.08
C MET A 22 0.62 -9.67 14.43
N GLU A 23 0.95 -10.51 13.44
CA GLU A 23 1.76 -11.71 13.66
C GLU A 23 3.24 -11.37 13.91
N THR A 24 3.96 -12.32 14.53
CA THR A 24 5.40 -12.17 14.78
C THR A 24 6.18 -12.11 13.46
N LYS A 25 7.32 -11.38 13.43
CA LYS A 25 8.13 -11.17 12.22
C LYS A 25 8.38 -12.46 11.38
N PRO A 26 8.72 -13.62 11.97
CA PRO A 26 8.91 -14.86 11.20
C PRO A 26 7.61 -15.42 10.60
N GLN A 27 6.48 -15.24 11.27
CA GLN A 27 5.18 -15.79 10.87
C GLN A 27 4.47 -14.94 9.82
N ARG A 28 4.80 -13.64 9.70
CA ARG A 28 4.18 -12.72 8.72
C ARG A 28 4.23 -13.25 7.30
N LYS A 29 5.35 -13.88 6.91
CA LYS A 29 5.53 -14.47 5.57
C LYS A 29 4.59 -15.65 5.32
N THR A 30 4.40 -16.52 6.30
CA THR A 30 3.46 -17.65 6.18
C THR A 30 2.03 -17.11 6.08
N LYS A 31 1.68 -16.15 6.93
CA LYS A 31 0.37 -15.52 6.93
C LYS A 31 0.05 -14.80 5.63
N SER A 32 1.03 -14.13 5.02
CA SER A 32 0.84 -13.42 3.76
C SER A 32 0.59 -14.36 2.59
N VAL A 33 1.21 -15.56 2.59
CA VAL A 33 0.89 -16.61 1.60
C VAL A 33 -0.54 -17.12 1.78
N ASP A 34 -0.99 -17.31 3.02
CA ASP A 34 -2.38 -17.72 3.28
C ASP A 34 -3.38 -16.65 2.86
N ALA A 35 -3.07 -15.37 3.13
CA ALA A 35 -3.86 -14.23 2.68
C ALA A 35 -3.98 -14.19 1.15
N LEU A 36 -2.88 -14.36 0.42
CA LEU A 36 -2.88 -14.39 -1.04
C LEU A 36 -3.69 -15.55 -1.62
N LYS A 37 -3.70 -16.72 -0.97
CA LYS A 37 -4.53 -17.86 -1.39
C LYS A 37 -6.03 -17.61 -1.21
N LYS A 38 -6.41 -16.79 -0.23
CA LYS A 38 -7.81 -16.47 0.07
C LYS A 38 -8.30 -15.26 -0.72
N CYS A 39 -7.45 -14.25 -0.88
CA CYS A 39 -7.77 -12.95 -1.47
C CYS A 39 -6.70 -12.56 -2.51
N GLU A 40 -6.59 -13.32 -3.60
CA GLU A 40 -5.49 -13.16 -4.57
C GLU A 40 -5.46 -11.79 -5.26
N HIS A 41 -6.63 -11.20 -5.48
CA HIS A 41 -6.79 -9.93 -6.19
C HIS A 41 -7.12 -8.75 -5.29
N ASP A 42 -7.02 -8.91 -3.97
CA ASP A 42 -7.29 -7.81 -3.06
C ASP A 42 -6.09 -6.85 -2.95
N PRO A 43 -6.30 -5.54 -3.22
CA PRO A 43 -5.20 -4.58 -3.27
C PRO A 43 -4.59 -4.31 -1.89
N HIS A 44 -5.35 -4.43 -0.80
CA HIS A 44 -4.84 -4.26 0.57
C HIS A 44 -3.90 -5.41 0.96
N VAL A 45 -4.22 -6.64 0.55
CA VAL A 45 -3.34 -7.80 0.77
C VAL A 45 -2.05 -7.65 -0.03
N LEU A 46 -2.15 -7.26 -1.30
CA LEU A 46 -0.97 -7.01 -2.14
C LEU A 46 -0.10 -5.90 -1.55
N LEU A 47 -0.72 -4.80 -1.08
CA LEU A 47 -0.02 -3.70 -0.41
C LEU A 47 0.68 -4.16 0.87
N ALA A 48 0.04 -4.99 1.69
CA ALA A 48 0.63 -5.56 2.90
C ALA A 48 1.84 -6.44 2.59
N VAL A 49 1.77 -7.25 1.53
CA VAL A 49 2.90 -8.07 1.04
C VAL A 49 4.05 -7.18 0.56
N SER A 50 3.77 -6.10 -0.18
CA SER A 50 4.79 -5.14 -0.62
C SER A 50 5.51 -4.50 0.57
N LYS A 51 4.76 -4.03 1.57
CA LYS A 51 5.29 -3.50 2.84
C LYS A 51 6.14 -4.54 3.60
N LEU A 52 5.73 -5.82 3.60
CA LEU A 52 6.50 -6.90 4.20
C LEU A 52 7.85 -7.07 3.49
N PHE A 53 7.89 -7.11 2.16
CA PHE A 53 9.15 -7.17 1.41
C PHE A 53 10.04 -5.96 1.64
N TRP A 54 9.44 -4.79 1.84
CA TRP A 54 10.17 -3.59 2.23
C TRP A 54 10.86 -3.78 3.59
N SER A 55 10.14 -4.29 4.60
CA SER A 55 10.71 -4.55 5.94
C SER A 55 11.80 -5.63 5.94
N GLU A 56 11.77 -6.56 4.97
CA GLU A 56 12.81 -7.59 4.78
C GLU A 56 14.01 -7.10 3.95
N HIS A 57 14.07 -5.81 3.58
CA HIS A 57 15.10 -5.21 2.72
C HIS A 57 15.23 -5.85 1.33
N LYS A 58 14.16 -6.49 0.83
CA LYS A 58 14.13 -7.13 -0.50
C LYS A 58 13.61 -6.14 -1.55
N PHE A 59 14.39 -5.11 -1.85
CA PHE A 59 13.95 -3.96 -2.64
C PHE A 59 13.51 -4.30 -4.07
N SER A 60 14.21 -5.18 -4.79
CA SER A 60 13.81 -5.58 -6.14
C SER A 60 12.42 -6.23 -6.15
N LYS A 61 12.18 -7.21 -5.27
CA LYS A 61 10.86 -7.85 -5.15
C LYS A 61 9.80 -6.86 -4.67
N CYS A 62 10.15 -6.00 -3.70
CA CYS A 62 9.25 -4.97 -3.20
C CYS A 62 8.70 -4.09 -4.34
N ARG A 63 9.58 -3.65 -5.25
CA ARG A 63 9.20 -2.86 -6.44
C ARG A 63 8.28 -3.62 -7.39
N ASP A 64 8.56 -4.89 -7.66
CA ASP A 64 7.69 -5.73 -8.50
C ASP A 64 6.30 -5.88 -7.90
N TRP A 65 6.23 -6.09 -6.58
CA TRP A 65 4.97 -6.22 -5.85
C TRP A 65 4.20 -4.90 -5.80
N PHE A 66 4.86 -3.75 -5.59
CA PHE A 66 4.21 -2.45 -5.68
C PHE A 66 3.63 -2.19 -7.08
N ASN A 67 4.40 -2.49 -8.14
CA ASN A 67 3.92 -2.40 -9.52
C ASN A 67 2.71 -3.29 -9.77
N ARG A 68 2.67 -4.49 -9.18
CA ARG A 68 1.51 -5.37 -9.24
C ARG A 68 0.32 -4.79 -8.49
N THR A 69 0.50 -4.25 -7.28
CA THR A 69 -0.56 -3.63 -6.49
C THR A 69 -1.25 -2.52 -7.27
N VAL A 70 -0.50 -1.54 -7.77
CA VAL A 70 -1.06 -0.38 -8.49
C VAL A 70 -1.61 -0.74 -9.87
N LYS A 71 -1.27 -1.91 -10.41
CA LYS A 71 -1.84 -2.42 -11.66
C LYS A 71 -3.18 -3.13 -11.43
N ILE A 72 -3.33 -3.82 -10.30
CA ILE A 72 -4.56 -4.51 -9.93
C ILE A 72 -5.62 -3.50 -9.52
N ASP A 73 -5.26 -2.54 -8.67
CA ASP A 73 -6.13 -1.45 -8.29
C ASP A 73 -5.38 -0.11 -8.32
N PRO A 74 -5.49 0.62 -9.45
CA PRO A 74 -4.94 1.97 -9.56
C PRO A 74 -5.69 3.00 -8.73
N ASP A 75 -6.89 2.73 -8.22
CA ASP A 75 -7.73 3.69 -7.50
C ASP A 75 -7.36 3.79 -6.01
N LEU A 76 -6.59 2.81 -5.50
CA LEU A 76 -6.08 2.81 -4.14
C LEU A 76 -4.90 3.79 -3.98
N GLY A 77 -5.20 5.01 -3.55
CA GLY A 77 -4.23 6.09 -3.29
C GLY A 77 -3.17 5.74 -2.25
N ASP A 78 -3.52 4.93 -1.25
CA ASP A 78 -2.56 4.45 -0.25
C ASP A 78 -1.46 3.60 -0.90
N ALA A 79 -1.77 2.80 -1.92
CA ALA A 79 -0.77 2.00 -2.63
C ALA A 79 0.24 2.90 -3.36
N TRP A 80 -0.24 3.94 -4.05
CA TRP A 80 0.62 4.94 -4.68
C TRP A 80 1.49 5.69 -3.68
N ALA A 81 0.93 6.06 -2.53
CA ALA A 81 1.66 6.78 -1.50
C ALA A 81 2.80 5.94 -0.90
N TYR A 82 2.56 4.66 -0.59
CA TYR A 82 3.62 3.75 -0.15
C TYR A 82 4.65 3.48 -1.25
N PHE A 83 4.21 3.34 -2.50
CA PHE A 83 5.12 3.10 -3.62
C PHE A 83 6.04 4.30 -3.87
N TYR A 84 5.49 5.51 -3.90
CA TYR A 84 6.28 6.73 -4.05
C TYR A 84 7.25 6.93 -2.88
N LYS A 85 6.81 6.64 -1.65
CA LYS A 85 7.69 6.69 -0.47
C LYS A 85 8.86 5.70 -0.57
N PHE A 86 8.60 4.51 -1.10
CA PHE A 86 9.63 3.51 -1.36
C PHE A 86 10.65 4.01 -2.41
N GLU A 87 10.19 4.59 -3.51
CA GLU A 87 11.08 5.15 -4.55
C GLU A 87 11.87 6.37 -4.07
N LEU A 88 11.34 7.17 -3.14
CA LEU A 88 12.09 8.27 -2.53
C LEU A 88 13.30 7.79 -1.71
N LEU A 89 13.21 6.60 -1.11
CA LEU A 89 14.25 6.06 -0.23
C LEU A 89 15.22 5.10 -0.96
N HIS A 90 14.75 4.41 -1.99
CA HIS A 90 15.49 3.32 -2.64
C HIS A 90 15.51 3.40 -4.18
N GLY A 91 14.88 4.41 -4.77
CA GLY A 91 14.76 4.61 -6.21
C GLY A 91 15.62 5.74 -6.75
N THR A 92 15.66 5.86 -8.08
CA THR A 92 16.22 7.02 -8.78
C THR A 92 15.16 8.10 -8.98
N GLU A 93 15.58 9.33 -9.26
CA GLU A 93 14.66 10.44 -9.56
C GLU A 93 13.73 10.13 -10.74
N GLN A 94 14.22 9.38 -11.74
CA GLN A 94 13.41 8.95 -12.88
C GLN A 94 12.27 8.01 -12.44
N GLN A 95 12.55 7.07 -11.55
CA GLN A 95 11.53 6.15 -11.02
C GLN A 95 10.51 6.90 -10.16
N GLN A 96 10.97 7.86 -9.35
CA GLN A 96 10.08 8.71 -8.55
C GLN A 96 9.12 9.49 -9.45
N GLN A 97 9.62 10.07 -10.54
CA GLN A 97 8.79 10.80 -11.48
C GLN A 97 7.81 9.88 -12.21
N GLU A 98 8.24 8.69 -12.62
CA GLU A 98 7.35 7.69 -13.26
C GLU A 98 6.16 7.33 -12.35
N VAL A 99 6.41 7.11 -11.05
CA VAL A 99 5.33 6.82 -10.09
C VAL A 99 4.37 7.99 -9.95
N ILE A 100 4.86 9.23 -9.93
CA ILE A 100 4.00 10.42 -9.90
C ILE A 100 3.15 10.49 -11.17
N ASP A 101 3.74 10.38 -12.35
CA ASP A 101 3.04 10.52 -13.63
C ASP A 101 1.97 9.44 -13.80
N ARG A 102 2.27 8.21 -13.36
CA ARG A 102 1.30 7.11 -13.32
C ARG A 102 0.19 7.34 -12.30
N CYS A 103 0.52 7.86 -11.11
CA CYS A 103 -0.48 8.23 -10.10
C CYS A 103 -1.42 9.35 -10.59
N ILE A 104 -0.88 10.36 -11.28
CA ILE A 104 -1.68 11.42 -11.93
C ILE A 104 -2.63 10.81 -12.95
N SER A 105 -2.14 9.88 -13.77
CA SER A 105 -2.96 9.22 -14.81
C SER A 105 -4.03 8.30 -14.23
N ALA A 106 -3.79 7.73 -13.04
CA ALA A 106 -4.72 6.83 -12.36
C ALA A 106 -5.81 7.56 -11.56
N GLU A 107 -5.58 8.83 -11.18
CA GLU A 107 -6.48 9.66 -10.37
C GLU A 107 -7.12 8.93 -9.17
N PRO A 108 -6.31 8.39 -8.24
CA PRO A 108 -6.83 7.59 -7.14
C PRO A 108 -7.74 8.40 -6.20
N THR A 109 -8.80 7.74 -5.75
CA THR A 109 -9.80 8.34 -4.85
C THR A 109 -9.95 7.57 -3.53
N HIS A 110 -9.52 6.31 -3.48
CA HIS A 110 -9.66 5.43 -2.32
C HIS A 110 -8.37 5.34 -1.50
N GLY A 111 -8.49 4.81 -0.27
CA GLY A 111 -7.40 4.70 0.70
C GLY A 111 -7.66 5.57 1.93
N GLU A 112 -7.37 5.03 3.11
CA GLU A 112 -7.64 5.70 4.37
C GLU A 112 -6.77 6.94 4.52
N SER A 113 -5.47 6.81 4.24
CA SER A 113 -4.52 7.93 4.35
C SER A 113 -4.75 8.95 3.24
N TRP A 114 -5.04 8.47 2.02
CA TRP A 114 -5.39 9.31 0.88
C TRP A 114 -6.65 10.14 1.14
N CYS A 115 -7.75 9.49 1.56
CA CYS A 115 -8.99 10.17 1.89
C CYS A 115 -8.82 11.17 3.03
N ARG A 116 -8.03 10.84 4.06
CA ARG A 116 -7.77 11.74 5.19
C ARG A 116 -7.14 13.05 4.73
N VAL A 117 -6.16 12.99 3.82
CA VAL A 117 -5.48 14.17 3.29
C VAL A 117 -6.34 14.91 2.27
N SER A 118 -6.98 14.19 1.36
CA SER A 118 -7.82 14.77 0.29
C SER A 118 -9.06 15.49 0.84
N LYS A 119 -9.70 14.93 1.87
CA LYS A 119 -10.90 15.52 2.51
C LYS A 119 -10.57 16.60 3.55
N ASN A 120 -9.29 16.87 3.82
CA ASN A 120 -8.92 17.95 4.71
C ASN A 120 -9.24 19.30 4.05
N ILE A 121 -9.97 20.16 4.76
CA ILE A 121 -10.39 21.49 4.28
C ILE A 121 -9.17 22.32 3.86
N GLN A 122 -8.01 22.15 4.48
CA GLN A 122 -6.79 22.90 4.09
C GLN A 122 -6.25 22.49 2.71
N ASN A 123 -6.56 21.27 2.25
CA ASN A 123 -6.02 20.67 1.04
C ASN A 123 -7.03 20.64 -0.11
N TRP A 124 -8.15 21.36 -0.01
CA TRP A 124 -9.25 21.28 -0.97
C TRP A 124 -8.87 21.64 -2.42
N GLN A 125 -7.81 22.45 -2.61
CA GLN A 125 -7.29 22.83 -3.93
C GLN A 125 -6.19 21.89 -4.43
N PHE A 126 -5.73 20.95 -3.61
CA PHE A 126 -4.58 20.13 -3.96
C PHE A 126 -4.90 19.22 -5.13
N LYS A 127 -4.00 19.20 -6.10
CA LYS A 127 -4.05 18.24 -7.20
C LYS A 127 -3.50 16.89 -6.73
N THR A 128 -3.78 15.82 -7.49
CA THR A 128 -3.28 14.45 -7.25
C THR A 128 -1.81 14.37 -6.80
N PRO A 129 -0.82 15.04 -7.45
CA PRO A 129 0.57 14.93 -7.03
C PRO A 129 0.87 15.67 -5.70
N GLU A 130 0.10 16.69 -5.35
CA GLU A 130 0.23 17.41 -4.08
C GLU A 130 -0.38 16.61 -2.94
N VAL A 131 -1.55 16.01 -3.17
CA VAL A 131 -2.16 15.04 -2.24
C VAL A 131 -1.19 13.88 -1.99
N LEU A 132 -0.63 13.27 -3.03
CA LEU A 132 0.36 12.20 -2.91
C LEU A 132 1.54 12.61 -2.01
N ARG A 133 2.14 13.78 -2.28
CA ARG A 133 3.26 14.30 -1.47
C ARG A 133 2.86 14.57 -0.02
N ALA A 134 1.65 15.08 0.23
CA ALA A 134 1.14 15.32 1.57
C ALA A 134 0.90 13.99 2.32
N VAL A 135 0.27 13.00 1.68
CA VAL A 135 0.08 11.66 2.26
C VAL A 135 1.42 11.02 2.62
N VAL A 136 2.40 11.07 1.72
CA VAL A 136 3.74 10.49 1.95
C VAL A 136 4.45 11.09 3.17
N ARG A 137 4.24 12.38 3.47
CA ARG A 137 4.78 13.04 4.67
C ARG A 137 4.15 12.51 5.96
N GLU A 138 2.87 12.16 5.94
CA GLU A 138 2.16 11.62 7.10
C GLU A 138 2.35 10.10 7.28
N LEU A 139 2.64 9.39 6.19
CA LEU A 139 2.84 7.94 6.25
C LEU A 139 4.05 7.60 7.11
N SER A 140 3.96 6.52 7.89
CA SER A 140 5.11 5.89 8.55
C SER A 140 5.79 4.90 7.60
N ILE A 141 7.11 4.71 7.76
CA ILE A 141 7.82 3.63 7.06
C ILE A 141 7.42 2.32 7.75
N PRO A 142 7.09 1.23 7.04
CA PRO A 142 6.82 -0.06 7.67
C PRO A 142 8.08 -0.60 8.36
N ILE A 143 8.00 -1.00 9.65
CA ILE A 143 9.12 -1.50 10.49
C ILE A 143 8.89 -2.97 10.93
#